data_AF-A0A8J9UXU8-F1
#
_entry.id   AF-A0A8J9UXU8-F1
#
_cell.length_a   1.000
_cell.length_b   1.000
_cell.length_c   1.000
_cell.angle_alpha   90.00
_cell.angle_beta   90.00
_cell.angle_gamma   90.00
#
_symmetry.space_group_name_H-M   'P 1'
#
loop_
_entity.id
_entity.type
_entity.pdbx_description
1 polymer ?
#
loop_
_entity_poly.entity_id
_entity_poly.type
_entity_poly.pdbx_seq_one_letter_code
_entity_poly.pdbx_strand_id
1 'polypeptide(L)'
;MATVWRSQCAFARFFVGKTGRILNNSADLGSTLAPQLISVPIQQKYSTYTRSPFVHKIEEQYDFEVVKNPPEWKYVERLLPFDTIPEVTPKESYPSGWVPPKEEAKNLPYFIPRTKNHEIPIYLCLTHRGNRKISKIKKIEGDIWLMNDLIKDHVAKVSNRYVETRVHELGKFIEVKGDFVNALKEWAYSHGF
;
A
#
# COMPACT_ATOMS: atom_id res chain seq x y z
N MET A 1 28.66 -11.64 -31.65
CA MET A 1 28.16 -13.03 -31.76
C MET A 1 28.83 -13.86 -30.69
N ALA A 2 28.06 -14.41 -29.75
CA ALA A 2 28.52 -15.42 -28.81
C ALA A 2 27.32 -16.30 -28.45
N THR A 3 27.31 -17.52 -28.97
CA THR A 3 26.28 -18.54 -28.75
C THR A 3 26.77 -19.50 -27.67
N VAL A 4 26.07 -19.56 -26.53
CA VAL A 4 26.35 -20.55 -25.48
C VAL A 4 25.27 -21.62 -25.49
N TRP A 5 25.73 -22.86 -25.68
CA TRP A 5 24.99 -24.11 -25.73
C TRP A 5 24.16 -24.39 -24.47
N ARG A 6 22.92 -24.84 -24.68
CA ARG A 6 22.06 -25.43 -23.65
C ARG A 6 22.22 -26.96 -23.68
N SER A 7 22.78 -27.56 -22.64
CA SER A 7 22.78 -29.00 -22.44
C SER A 7 21.45 -29.46 -21.85
N GLN A 8 20.77 -30.36 -22.55
CA GLN A 8 19.59 -31.08 -22.09
C GLN A 8 20.03 -32.24 -21.17
N CYS A 9 19.45 -32.36 -19.97
CA CYS A 9 19.58 -33.56 -19.15
C CYS A 9 18.27 -34.34 -19.17
N ALA A 10 18.36 -35.57 -19.66
CA ALA A 10 17.26 -36.53 -19.75
C ALA A 10 16.91 -37.12 -18.38
N PHE A 11 15.62 -37.17 -18.07
CA PHE A 11 15.06 -37.90 -16.94
C PHE A 11 15.01 -39.40 -17.24
N ALA A 12 15.73 -40.21 -16.47
CA ALA A 12 15.52 -41.67 -16.45
C ALA A 12 14.70 -42.05 -15.21
N ARG A 13 13.48 -42.56 -15.43
CA ARG A 13 12.66 -43.22 -14.41
C ARG A 13 12.95 -44.72 -14.46
N PHE A 14 13.47 -45.29 -13.39
CA PHE A 14 13.52 -46.73 -13.20
C PHE A 14 12.37 -47.17 -12.29
N PHE A 15 11.41 -47.88 -12.87
CA PHE A 15 10.45 -48.71 -12.15
C PHE A 15 11.04 -50.12 -12.03
N VAL A 16 11.18 -50.61 -10.80
CA VAL A 16 11.41 -52.02 -10.45
C VAL A 16 10.56 -52.23 -9.20
N GLY A 17 9.57 -53.10 -9.10
CA GLY A 17 9.34 -54.40 -9.72
C GLY A 17 9.02 -55.34 -8.56
N LYS A 18 7.73 -55.44 -8.17
CA LYS A 18 7.27 -56.38 -7.15
C LYS A 18 7.33 -57.80 -7.71
N THR A 19 8.03 -58.70 -7.04
CA THR A 19 7.78 -60.14 -7.13
C THR A 19 7.56 -60.70 -5.74
N GLY A 20 6.36 -61.21 -5.50
CA GLY A 20 6.03 -61.98 -4.31
C GLY A 20 6.48 -63.43 -4.49
N ARG A 21 6.88 -64.06 -3.39
CA ARG A 21 6.82 -65.51 -3.22
C ARG A 21 6.22 -65.80 -1.85
N ILE A 22 5.17 -66.61 -1.87
CA ILE A 22 4.61 -67.34 -0.74
C ILE A 22 4.87 -68.82 -1.06
N LEU A 23 5.10 -69.80 -0.18
CA LEU A 23 5.06 -69.98 1.27
C LEU A 23 6.08 -71.09 1.63
N ASN A 24 6.38 -71.25 2.93
CA ASN A 24 6.14 -72.48 3.72
C ASN A 24 7.30 -72.93 4.63
N ASN A 25 6.88 -73.37 5.82
CA ASN A 25 7.46 -74.37 6.72
C ASN A 25 8.31 -73.90 7.91
N SER A 26 7.59 -73.80 9.03
CA SER A 26 7.84 -74.45 10.34
C SER A 26 9.19 -74.34 11.06
N ALA A 27 9.06 -73.81 12.27
CA ALA A 27 9.69 -74.23 13.53
C ALA A 27 11.23 -74.23 13.62
N ASP A 28 11.78 -73.23 14.32
CA ASP A 28 12.37 -73.45 15.65
C ASP A 28 13.26 -72.28 16.09
N LEU A 29 13.09 -71.90 17.38
CA LEU A 29 14.00 -71.12 18.23
C LEU A 29 14.40 -69.72 17.74
N GLY A 30 13.55 -68.74 18.04
CA GLY A 30 13.90 -67.33 17.95
C GLY A 30 15.00 -66.96 18.95
N SER A 31 16.21 -66.70 18.46
CA SER A 31 17.17 -65.85 19.16
C SER A 31 16.80 -64.39 18.87
N THR A 32 16.43 -63.63 19.90
CA THR A 32 16.26 -62.19 19.81
C THR A 32 17.64 -61.52 19.74
N LEU A 33 18.15 -61.33 18.53
CA LEU A 33 19.26 -60.39 18.31
C LEU A 33 18.66 -58.98 18.34
N ALA A 34 18.90 -58.25 19.43
CA ALA A 34 18.61 -56.82 19.48
C ALA A 34 19.42 -56.11 18.38
N PRO A 35 18.80 -55.30 17.49
CA PRO A 35 19.55 -54.57 16.50
C PRO A 35 20.43 -53.55 17.23
N GLN A 36 21.75 -53.64 17.05
CA GLN A 36 22.65 -52.59 17.47
C GLN A 36 22.25 -51.30 16.75
N LEU A 37 22.03 -50.23 17.52
CA LEU A 37 21.88 -48.88 16.97
C LEU A 37 23.21 -48.49 16.31
N ILE A 38 23.30 -48.70 15.00
CA ILE A 38 24.35 -48.08 14.19
C ILE A 38 24.06 -46.59 14.23
N SER A 39 24.85 -45.83 14.99
CA SER A 39 24.86 -44.37 14.88
C SER A 39 25.44 -44.03 13.51
N VAL A 40 24.55 -43.90 12.51
CA VAL A 40 24.96 -43.32 11.23
C VAL A 40 25.30 -41.87 11.54
N PRO A 41 26.54 -41.40 11.28
CA PRO A 41 26.85 -39.99 11.47
C PRO A 41 25.94 -39.23 10.52
N ILE A 42 25.01 -38.44 11.08
CA ILE A 42 24.16 -37.54 10.32
C ILE A 42 25.13 -36.60 9.60
N GLN A 43 25.35 -36.82 8.30
CA GLN A 43 26.12 -35.89 7.49
C GLN A 43 25.37 -34.56 7.52
N GLN A 44 25.91 -33.59 8.28
CA GLN A 44 25.39 -32.24 8.32
C GLN A 44 25.41 -31.70 6.89
N LYS A 45 24.23 -31.58 6.28
CA LYS A 45 24.10 -30.98 4.96
C LYS A 45 24.36 -29.49 5.11
N TYR A 46 25.54 -29.04 4.70
CA TYR A 46 25.91 -27.63 4.59
C TYR A 46 25.15 -26.99 3.43
N SER A 47 23.83 -26.81 3.59
CA SER A 47 22.97 -26.27 2.53
C SER A 47 23.13 -24.76 2.32
N THR A 48 23.75 -24.06 3.28
CA THR A 48 24.05 -22.63 3.20
C THR A 48 25.50 -22.36 3.57
N TYR A 49 26.12 -21.38 2.90
CA TYR A 49 27.50 -20.93 3.14
C TYR A 49 27.78 -20.65 4.63
N THR A 50 26.82 -20.02 5.31
CA THR A 50 26.84 -19.70 6.75
C THR A 50 26.91 -20.90 7.70
N ARG A 51 26.60 -22.11 7.23
CA ARG A 51 26.67 -23.35 8.03
C ARG A 51 27.91 -24.18 7.76
N SER A 52 28.74 -23.77 6.80
CA SER A 52 29.95 -24.53 6.44
C SER A 52 30.98 -24.50 7.58
N PRO A 53 31.74 -25.60 7.77
CA PRO A 53 32.72 -25.69 8.86
C PRO A 53 33.95 -24.79 8.61
N PHE A 54 34.10 -24.29 7.39
CA PHE A 54 35.18 -23.41 6.95
C PHE A 54 34.84 -21.92 7.10
N VAL A 55 33.58 -21.59 7.39
CA VAL A 55 33.20 -20.21 7.73
C VAL A 55 33.36 -20.05 9.23
N HIS A 56 34.52 -19.52 9.62
CA HIS A 56 34.69 -19.00 10.96
C HIS A 56 33.90 -17.70 11.05
N LYS A 57 33.05 -17.57 12.07
CA LYS A 57 32.45 -16.27 12.38
C LYS A 57 33.63 -15.34 12.66
N ILE A 58 33.75 -14.29 11.87
CA ILE A 58 34.75 -13.25 12.12
C ILE A 58 34.40 -12.68 13.49
N GLU A 59 35.27 -12.90 14.47
CA GLU A 59 35.16 -12.26 15.77
C GLU A 59 35.30 -10.76 15.56
N GLU A 60 34.45 -9.97 16.22
CA GLU A 60 34.40 -8.52 16.04
C GLU A 60 35.78 -7.94 16.38
N GLN A 61 36.44 -7.34 15.39
CA GLN A 61 37.85 -6.93 15.48
C GLN A 61 38.05 -5.57 16.20
N TYR A 62 36.96 -4.92 16.61
CA TYR A 62 36.98 -3.57 17.16
C TYR A 62 36.27 -3.52 18.51
N ASP A 63 36.80 -2.71 19.42
CA ASP A 63 36.16 -2.42 20.69
C ASP A 63 34.97 -1.47 20.45
N PHE A 64 33.78 -1.87 20.92
CA PHE A 64 32.59 -1.01 20.91
C PHE A 64 31.84 -1.10 22.24
N GLU A 65 31.24 0.01 22.65
CA GLU A 65 30.42 0.08 23.84
C GLU A 65 28.94 0.02 23.45
N VAL A 66 28.23 -0.98 23.95
CA VAL A 66 26.78 -1.10 23.76
C VAL A 66 26.07 -0.27 24.82
N VAL A 67 25.85 1.00 24.54
CA VAL A 67 25.06 1.89 25.40
C VAL A 67 23.57 1.72 25.10
N LYS A 68 22.78 1.46 26.15
CA LYS A 68 21.31 1.42 26.03
C LYS A 68 20.76 2.85 26.10
N ASN A 69 19.97 3.24 25.10
CA ASN A 69 19.36 4.58 24.96
C ASN A 69 20.37 5.76 24.94
N PRO A 70 21.28 5.80 23.96
CA PRO A 70 22.23 6.91 23.84
C PRO A 70 21.52 8.24 23.54
N PRO A 71 22.02 9.39 24.04
CA PRO A 71 21.42 10.70 23.75
C PRO A 71 21.43 11.05 22.25
N GLU A 72 22.36 10.47 21.50
CA GLU A 72 22.45 10.59 20.04
C GLU A 72 21.30 9.88 19.31
N TRP A 73 20.58 8.94 19.96
CA TRP A 73 19.45 8.23 19.34
C TRP A 73 18.32 9.17 18.92
N LYS A 74 18.21 10.35 19.56
CA LYS A 74 17.30 11.43 19.16
C LYS A 74 17.46 11.83 17.68
N TYR A 75 18.68 11.73 17.14
CA TYR A 75 18.93 12.02 15.72
C TYR A 75 18.37 10.91 14.81
N VAL A 76 18.38 9.66 15.27
CA VAL A 76 17.77 8.53 14.57
C VAL A 76 16.24 8.63 14.62
N GLU A 77 15.67 8.97 15.77
CA GLU A 77 14.22 9.16 15.93
C GLU A 77 13.65 10.22 14.98
N ARG A 78 14.39 11.31 14.72
CA ARG A 78 14.00 12.36 13.76
C ARG A 78 13.94 11.88 12.30
N LEU A 79 14.63 10.80 11.96
CA LEU A 79 14.64 10.22 10.62
C LEU A 79 13.49 9.25 10.40
N LEU A 80 12.81 8.83 11.48
CA LEU A 80 11.66 7.95 11.36
C LEU A 80 10.49 8.72 10.74
N PRO A 81 9.74 8.08 9.82
CA PRO A 81 8.55 8.70 9.24
C PRO A 81 7.44 8.82 10.29
N PHE A 82 6.53 9.75 10.08
CA PHE A 82 5.29 9.80 10.87
C PHE A 82 4.36 8.66 10.46
N ASP A 83 3.78 7.99 11.46
CA ASP A 83 2.77 6.95 11.23
C ASP A 83 1.43 7.54 10.78
N THR A 84 1.09 8.72 11.31
CA THR A 84 -0.16 9.43 11.06
C THR A 84 0.08 10.84 10.53
N ILE A 85 -0.87 11.36 9.76
CA ILE A 85 -0.80 12.73 9.26
C ILE A 85 -1.00 13.68 10.46
N PRO A 86 -0.10 14.66 10.66
CA PRO A 86 -0.22 15.58 11.77
C PRO A 86 -1.46 16.46 11.65
N GLU A 87 -1.99 16.86 12.81
CA GLU A 87 -3.06 17.84 12.89
C GLU A 87 -2.54 19.24 12.56
N VAL A 88 -3.43 20.08 12.02
CA VAL A 88 -3.05 21.45 11.65
C VAL A 88 -3.05 22.34 12.89
N THR A 89 -1.92 22.99 13.14
CA THR A 89 -1.82 24.02 14.19
C THR A 89 -2.66 25.24 13.81
N PRO A 90 -3.66 25.66 14.60
CA PRO A 90 -4.51 26.80 14.26
C PRO A 90 -3.68 28.10 14.24
N LYS A 91 -3.82 28.86 13.16
CA LYS A 91 -3.19 30.17 12.94
C LYS A 91 -4.24 31.11 12.35
N GLU A 92 -4.06 32.42 12.55
CA GLU A 92 -4.93 33.44 11.96
C GLU A 92 -4.87 33.43 10.43
N SER A 93 -3.67 33.26 9.87
CA SER A 93 -3.44 33.22 8.43
C SER A 93 -2.32 32.25 8.09
N TYR A 94 -2.44 31.60 6.93
CA TYR A 94 -1.45 30.70 6.38
C TYR A 94 -0.88 31.28 5.09
N PRO A 95 0.46 31.34 4.94
CA PRO A 95 1.08 31.89 3.73
C PRO A 95 0.78 31.07 2.47
N SER A 96 0.37 29.80 2.62
CA SER A 96 -0.06 28.93 1.53
C SER A 96 -1.45 29.27 0.98
N GLY A 97 -2.20 30.17 1.63
CA GLY A 97 -3.61 30.43 1.30
C GLY A 97 -4.57 29.33 1.74
N TRP A 98 -4.11 28.37 2.56
CA TRP A 98 -5.00 27.36 3.14
C TRP A 98 -5.93 27.98 4.18
N VAL A 99 -7.22 27.64 4.10
CA VAL A 99 -8.26 28.11 5.00
C VAL A 99 -8.87 26.91 5.76
N PRO A 100 -8.93 26.97 7.10
CA PRO A 100 -9.55 25.93 7.91
C PRO A 100 -11.08 25.88 7.68
N PRO A 101 -11.71 24.70 7.81
CA PRO A 101 -13.16 24.58 7.71
C PRO A 101 -13.85 25.34 8.85
N LYS A 102 -15.00 25.95 8.55
CA LYS A 102 -15.83 26.66 9.54
C LYS A 102 -16.87 25.70 10.13
N GLU A 103 -17.22 25.90 11.41
CA GLU A 103 -18.23 25.06 12.07
C GLU A 103 -19.64 25.26 11.49
N GLU A 104 -19.94 26.47 11.01
CA GLU A 104 -21.21 26.83 10.37
C GLU A 104 -21.55 25.94 9.17
N ALA A 105 -20.54 25.45 8.45
CA ALA A 105 -20.71 24.60 7.29
C ALA A 105 -21.36 23.24 7.62
N LYS A 106 -21.28 22.79 8.88
CA LYS A 106 -21.90 21.52 9.32
C LYS A 106 -23.43 21.59 9.39
N ASN A 107 -24.00 22.80 9.46
CA ASN A 107 -25.45 22.99 9.55
C ASN A 107 -26.14 23.00 8.17
N LEU A 108 -25.35 22.99 7.08
CA LEU A 108 -25.87 22.98 5.72
C LEU A 108 -26.44 21.60 5.37
N PRO A 109 -27.48 21.52 4.51
CA PRO A 109 -28.06 20.24 4.09
C PRO A 109 -27.12 19.42 3.19
N TYR A 110 -26.01 20.01 2.74
CA TYR A 110 -24.94 19.37 2.00
C TYR A 110 -23.59 19.76 2.60
N PHE A 111 -22.61 18.89 2.50
CA PHE A 111 -21.29 19.11 3.09
C PHE A 111 -20.17 18.47 2.25
N ILE A 112 -19.03 19.15 2.17
CA ILE A 112 -17.82 18.63 1.52
C ILE A 112 -16.73 18.41 2.59
N PRO A 113 -16.58 17.19 3.12
CA PRO A 113 -15.49 16.85 4.01
C PRO A 113 -14.12 17.01 3.36
N ARG A 114 -13.17 17.51 4.14
CA ARG A 114 -11.76 17.58 3.76
C ARG A 114 -11.15 16.20 3.57
N THR A 115 -10.07 16.15 2.80
CA THR A 115 -9.24 14.96 2.67
C THR A 115 -8.36 14.74 3.89
N LYS A 116 -7.71 13.58 3.96
CA LYS A 116 -6.75 13.27 5.01
C LYS A 116 -5.58 14.28 5.10
N ASN A 117 -5.29 14.98 4.00
CA ASN A 117 -4.28 16.03 3.92
C ASN A 117 -4.87 17.43 4.22
N HIS A 118 -6.10 17.50 4.75
CA HIS A 118 -6.81 18.74 5.07
C HIS A 118 -7.18 19.61 3.85
N GLU A 119 -7.14 19.04 2.63
CA GLU A 119 -7.49 19.74 1.38
C GLU A 119 -8.93 19.48 0.93
N ILE A 120 -9.48 20.42 0.14
CA ILE A 120 -10.79 20.28 -0.50
C ILE A 120 -10.69 19.26 -1.65
N PRO A 121 -11.57 18.23 -1.71
CA PRO A 121 -11.53 17.18 -2.72
C PRO A 121 -12.11 17.60 -4.09
N ILE A 122 -11.61 18.69 -4.66
CA ILE A 122 -11.96 19.20 -6.00
C ILE A 122 -10.76 19.05 -6.92
N TYR A 123 -10.93 18.27 -7.98
CA TYR A 123 -9.84 17.86 -8.85
C TYR A 123 -10.17 18.07 -10.33
N LEU A 124 -9.13 18.32 -11.14
CA LEU A 124 -9.23 18.26 -12.58
C LEU A 124 -9.01 16.82 -13.05
N CYS A 125 -9.99 16.28 -13.76
CA CYS A 125 -9.89 15.00 -14.46
C CYS A 125 -9.66 15.26 -15.95
N LEU A 126 -8.47 14.94 -16.43
CA LEU A 126 -8.09 14.98 -17.83
C LEU A 126 -8.34 13.61 -18.47
N THR A 127 -9.13 13.57 -19.52
CA THR A 127 -9.46 12.35 -20.26
C THR A 127 -9.22 12.57 -21.76
N HIS A 128 -9.23 11.48 -22.55
CA HIS A 128 -8.98 11.52 -23.99
C HIS A 128 -7.70 12.29 -24.35
N ARG A 129 -6.56 11.83 -23.83
CA ARG A 129 -5.23 12.42 -24.05
C ARG A 129 -5.15 13.93 -23.72
N GLY A 130 -5.94 14.39 -22.76
CA GLY A 130 -5.93 15.78 -22.29
C GLY A 130 -6.94 16.70 -22.98
N ASN A 131 -7.60 16.25 -24.04
CA ASN A 131 -8.57 17.06 -24.78
C ASN A 131 -9.85 17.30 -23.96
N ARG A 132 -10.28 16.32 -23.16
CA ARG A 132 -11.48 16.44 -22.34
C ARG A 132 -11.12 16.75 -20.89
N LYS A 133 -11.44 17.97 -20.47
CA LYS A 133 -11.29 18.46 -19.10
C LYS A 133 -12.61 18.38 -18.35
N ILE A 134 -12.59 17.80 -17.15
CA ILE A 134 -13.75 17.68 -16.26
C ILE A 134 -13.32 18.09 -14.87
N SER A 135 -14.04 19.00 -14.23
CA SER A 135 -13.81 19.35 -12.83
C SER A 135 -14.70 18.46 -11.97
N LYS A 136 -14.10 17.76 -11.01
CA LYS A 136 -14.77 16.73 -10.21
C LYS A 136 -14.71 17.08 -8.73
N ILE A 137 -15.87 17.24 -8.11
CA ILE A 137 -16.04 17.44 -6.67
C ILE A 137 -16.38 16.09 -6.07
N LYS A 138 -15.62 15.63 -5.07
CA LYS A 138 -15.80 14.30 -4.45
C LYS A 138 -16.19 14.42 -2.99
N LYS A 139 -16.57 13.25 -2.43
CA LYS A 139 -16.89 13.04 -1.01
C LYS A 139 -18.10 13.86 -0.52
N ILE A 140 -19.04 14.16 -1.39
CA ILE A 140 -20.19 15.00 -1.04
C ILE A 140 -21.11 14.24 -0.09
N GLU A 141 -21.51 14.88 1.00
CA GLU A 141 -22.46 14.36 1.98
C GLU A 141 -23.73 15.22 1.99
N GLY A 142 -24.86 14.63 2.37
CA GLY A 142 -26.15 15.30 2.38
C GLY A 142 -26.82 15.38 0.99
N ASP A 143 -27.56 16.46 0.75
CA ASP A 143 -28.34 16.68 -0.48
C ASP A 143 -27.45 17.11 -1.66
N ILE A 144 -27.07 16.12 -2.48
CA ILE A 144 -26.20 16.31 -3.63
C ILE A 144 -26.92 17.08 -4.75
N TRP A 145 -28.24 16.97 -4.87
CA TRP A 145 -29.00 17.63 -5.94
C TRP A 145 -29.08 19.13 -5.71
N LEU A 146 -29.38 19.54 -4.47
CA LEU A 146 -29.38 20.94 -4.09
C LEU A 146 -27.99 21.57 -4.31
N MET A 147 -26.93 20.86 -3.92
CA MET A 147 -25.56 21.35 -4.15
C MET A 147 -25.24 21.46 -5.65
N ASN A 148 -25.69 20.50 -6.47
CA ASN A 148 -25.49 20.51 -7.91
C ASN A 148 -26.15 21.72 -8.58
N ASP A 149 -27.36 22.10 -8.17
CA ASP A 149 -28.05 23.24 -8.76
C ASP A 149 -27.37 24.57 -8.37
N LEU A 150 -26.91 24.71 -7.12
CA LEU A 150 -26.08 25.85 -6.71
C LEU A 150 -24.76 25.94 -7.48
N ILE A 151 -24.12 24.80 -7.74
CA ILE A 151 -22.89 24.73 -8.54
C ILE A 151 -23.16 25.12 -9.99
N LYS A 152 -24.25 24.63 -10.60
CA LYS A 152 -24.63 25.02 -11.97
C LYS A 152 -24.80 26.54 -12.05
N ASP A 153 -25.50 27.15 -11.10
CA ASP A 153 -25.71 28.59 -11.06
C ASP A 153 -24.41 29.37 -10.90
N HIS A 154 -23.53 28.91 -10.01
CA HIS A 154 -22.22 29.54 -9.80
C HIS A 154 -21.35 29.46 -11.06
N VAL A 155 -21.23 28.27 -11.66
CA VAL A 155 -20.43 28.05 -12.87
C VAL A 155 -21.02 28.81 -14.06
N ALA A 156 -22.35 28.90 -14.17
CA ALA A 156 -23.01 29.67 -15.21
C ALA A 156 -22.69 31.17 -15.10
N LYS A 157 -22.66 31.73 -13.88
CA LYS A 157 -22.24 33.12 -13.63
C LYS A 157 -20.77 33.36 -13.96
N VAL A 158 -19.88 32.46 -13.54
CA VAL A 158 -18.43 32.61 -13.80
C VAL A 158 -18.10 32.49 -15.28
N SER A 159 -18.77 31.58 -16.00
CA SER A 159 -18.47 31.30 -17.40
C SER A 159 -19.35 32.07 -18.40
N ASN A 160 -20.37 32.80 -17.92
CA ASN A 160 -21.40 33.46 -18.72
C ASN A 160 -22.07 32.53 -19.76
N ARG A 161 -22.11 31.22 -19.47
CA ARG A 161 -22.70 30.21 -20.34
C ARG A 161 -23.27 29.07 -19.52
N TYR A 162 -24.23 28.35 -20.09
CA TYR A 162 -24.69 27.11 -19.50
C TYR A 162 -23.60 26.03 -19.57
N VAL A 163 -23.37 25.35 -18.45
CA VAL A 163 -22.40 24.26 -18.33
C VAL A 163 -23.09 23.00 -17.85
N GLU A 164 -22.87 21.90 -18.58
CA GLU A 164 -23.39 20.59 -18.22
C GLU A 164 -22.71 20.06 -16.96
N THR A 165 -23.52 19.58 -16.02
CA THR A 165 -23.07 18.84 -14.85
C THR A 165 -23.65 17.44 -14.81
N ARG A 166 -22.95 16.51 -14.16
CA ARG A 166 -23.39 15.13 -13.93
C ARG A 166 -23.30 14.84 -12.45
N VAL A 167 -24.40 14.33 -11.90
CA VAL A 167 -24.49 13.92 -10.49
C VAL A 167 -24.32 12.41 -10.41
N HIS A 168 -23.47 11.96 -9.50
CA HIS A 168 -23.37 10.56 -9.16
C HIS A 168 -23.55 10.37 -7.65
N GLU A 169 -24.77 10.01 -7.25
CA GLU A 169 -25.16 9.92 -5.85
C GLU A 169 -24.38 8.84 -5.09
N LEU A 170 -24.37 7.61 -5.59
CA LEU A 170 -23.70 6.48 -4.91
C LEU A 170 -22.19 6.70 -4.75
N GLY A 171 -21.56 7.32 -5.75
CA GLY A 171 -20.15 7.69 -5.73
C GLY A 171 -19.87 8.99 -4.97
N LYS A 172 -20.91 9.73 -4.55
CA LYS A 172 -20.83 11.00 -3.84
C LYS A 172 -19.96 12.02 -4.55
N PHE A 173 -20.17 12.20 -5.86
CA PHE A 173 -19.42 13.17 -6.64
C PHE A 173 -20.28 13.88 -7.70
N ILE A 174 -19.86 15.10 -8.03
CA ILE A 174 -20.40 15.90 -9.13
C ILE A 174 -19.28 16.15 -10.12
N GLU A 175 -19.59 15.98 -11.40
CA GLU A 175 -18.71 16.28 -12.52
C GLU A 175 -19.24 17.49 -13.29
N VAL A 176 -18.38 18.49 -13.47
CA VAL A 176 -18.65 19.70 -14.24
C VAL A 176 -17.81 19.67 -15.51
N LYS A 177 -18.43 19.88 -16.67
CA LYS A 177 -17.72 19.90 -17.95
C LYS A 177 -16.83 21.14 -18.07
N GLY A 178 -15.52 20.95 -18.20
CA GLY A 178 -14.54 22.03 -18.30
C GLY A 178 -13.60 22.13 -17.09
N ASP A 179 -12.72 23.13 -17.13
CA ASP A 179 -11.77 23.43 -16.06
C ASP A 179 -12.28 24.61 -15.23
N PHE A 180 -12.81 24.29 -14.06
CA PHE A 180 -13.43 25.21 -13.11
C PHE A 180 -12.94 24.92 -11.69
N VAL A 181 -11.80 24.24 -11.54
CA VAL A 181 -11.31 23.78 -10.23
C VAL A 181 -11.11 24.95 -9.27
N ASN A 182 -10.52 26.04 -9.72
CA ASN A 182 -10.26 27.21 -8.88
C ASN A 182 -11.56 27.91 -8.46
N ALA A 183 -12.46 28.15 -9.41
CA ALA A 183 -13.76 28.75 -9.14
C ALA A 183 -14.58 27.91 -8.15
N LEU A 184 -14.55 26.57 -8.29
CA LEU A 184 -15.25 25.67 -7.37
C LEU A 184 -14.57 25.60 -5.99
N LYS A 185 -13.24 25.72 -5.93
CA LYS A 185 -12.52 25.83 -4.65
C LYS A 185 -12.85 27.11 -3.93
N GLU A 186 -12.82 28.25 -4.62
CA GLU A 186 -13.21 29.56 -4.07
C GLU A 186 -14.65 29.53 -3.54
N TRP A 187 -15.57 28.96 -4.32
CA TRP A 187 -16.94 28.72 -3.88
C TRP A 187 -17.01 27.84 -2.63
N ALA A 188 -16.24 26.75 -2.57
CA ALA A 188 -16.24 25.88 -1.40
C ALA A 188 -15.67 26.59 -0.15
N TYR A 189 -14.61 27.40 -0.32
CA TYR A 189 -14.05 28.23 0.74
C TYR A 189 -15.04 29.30 1.23
N SER A 190 -15.84 29.90 0.32
CA SER A 190 -16.83 30.91 0.72
C SER A 190 -17.93 30.32 1.60
N HIS A 191 -18.29 29.06 1.37
CA HIS A 191 -19.26 28.31 2.19
C HIS A 191 -18.63 27.72 3.47
N GLY A 192 -17.30 27.79 3.61
CA GLY A 192 -16.59 27.33 4.80
C GLY A 192 -16.35 25.83 4.86
N PHE A 193 -16.44 25.11 3.74
CA PHE A 193 -16.10 23.68 3.64
C PHE A 193 -14.61 23.42 3.81
#